data_AF-A0A6H5JE51-F1
#
_entry.id   AF-A0A6H5JE51-F1
#
_cell.length_a   1.000
_cell.length_b   1.000
_cell.length_c   1.000
_cell.angle_alpha   90.00
_cell.angle_beta   90.00
_cell.angle_gamma   90.00
#
_symmetry.space_group_name_H-M   'P 1'
#
loop_
_entity.id
_entity.type
_entity.pdbx_description
1 polymer ?
#
loop_
_entity_poly.entity_id
_entity_poly.type
_entity_poly.pdbx_seq_one_letter_code
_entity_poly.pdbx_strand_id
1 'polypeptide(L)'
;MWVPEYMWDEIDCVPCPRCGERGQPDGWNTDARRVFLEQDVCYFIGYRYYCKRCTDANAMKNNEDRTTVTFNAWDPDVLGRMNDFVSKEFPFVLTRKGATSRSLVDRLADDLLEGKGFAVTSKSLLNSYTATYLKLIVRTYL
;
A
#
# COMPACT_ATOMS: atom_id res chain seq x y z
N MET A 1 1.63 8.27 -2.95
CA MET A 1 2.73 8.12 -1.97
C MET A 1 2.11 7.86 -0.61
N TRP A 2 2.67 7.00 0.23
CA TRP A 2 2.18 6.77 1.60
C TRP A 2 3.29 7.10 2.61
N VAL A 3 3.03 8.11 3.44
CA VAL A 3 3.91 8.66 4.47
C VAL A 3 2.99 9.05 5.62
N PRO A 4 2.77 8.16 6.61
CA PRO A 4 1.81 8.40 7.68
C PRO A 4 2.22 9.60 8.56
N GLU A 5 3.46 10.06 8.51
CA GLU A 5 3.97 11.26 9.19
C GLU A 5 3.23 12.55 8.82
N TYR A 6 2.56 12.60 7.66
CA TYR A 6 1.67 13.73 7.35
C TYR A 6 0.44 13.77 8.27
N MET A 7 0.21 12.75 9.08
CA MET A 7 -0.82 12.65 10.11
C MET A 7 -0.21 12.63 11.53
N TRP A 8 0.91 13.34 11.76
CA TRP A 8 1.58 13.36 13.08
C TRP A 8 0.71 13.83 14.24
N ASP A 9 -0.33 14.61 13.99
CA ASP A 9 -1.30 14.97 15.04
C ASP A 9 -2.05 13.73 15.57
N GLU A 10 -2.06 12.63 14.81
CA GLU A 10 -2.79 11.39 15.08
C GLU A 10 -1.87 10.18 15.38
N ILE A 11 -0.54 10.33 15.19
CA ILE A 11 0.45 9.26 15.46
C ILE A 11 1.68 9.78 16.19
N ASP A 12 2.08 9.05 17.24
CA ASP A 12 3.35 9.31 17.93
C ASP A 12 4.56 8.83 17.11
N CYS A 13 4.39 7.71 16.41
CA CYS A 13 5.40 7.12 15.53
C CYS A 13 4.85 6.00 14.65
N VAL A 14 5.64 5.58 13.67
CA VAL A 14 5.43 4.34 12.92
C VAL A 14 5.97 3.16 13.75
N PRO A 15 5.15 2.23 14.25
CA PRO A 15 5.60 1.16 15.12
C PRO A 15 6.28 0.03 14.35
N CYS A 16 7.35 -0.53 14.92
CA CYS A 16 7.99 -1.72 14.39
C CYS A 16 7.02 -2.92 14.44
N PRO A 17 6.87 -3.68 13.35
CA PRO A 17 5.94 -4.81 13.32
C PRO A 17 6.33 -5.94 14.28
N ARG A 18 7.62 -6.04 14.63
CA ARG A 18 8.16 -7.09 15.51
C ARG A 18 8.05 -6.74 16.99
N CYS A 19 8.59 -5.58 17.39
CA CYS A 19 8.73 -5.21 18.81
C CYS A 19 7.86 -4.03 19.25
N GLY A 20 7.17 -3.35 18.32
CA GLY A 20 6.34 -2.18 18.61
C GLY A 20 7.08 -0.87 18.82
N GLU A 21 8.42 -0.87 18.93
CA GLU A 21 9.22 0.36 19.08
C GLU A 21 9.12 1.31 17.90
N ARG A 22 9.43 2.59 18.14
CA ARG A 22 9.51 3.63 17.10
C ARG A 22 10.44 3.23 15.96
N GLY A 23 9.87 3.15 14.76
CA GLY A 23 10.61 3.08 13.50
C GLY A 23 11.37 4.37 13.23
N GLN A 24 12.57 4.23 12.68
CA GLN A 24 13.40 5.34 12.22
C GLN A 24 13.34 5.42 10.69
N PRO A 25 13.29 6.62 10.11
CA PRO A 25 13.43 6.84 8.67
C PRO A 25 14.62 6.09 8.04
N ASP A 26 14.38 5.35 6.96
CA ASP A 26 15.39 4.61 6.18
C ASP A 26 15.41 5.01 4.68
N GLY A 27 14.67 6.07 4.32
CA GLY A 27 14.55 6.57 2.95
C GLY A 27 13.40 5.97 2.15
N TRP A 28 13.39 6.18 0.83
CA TRP A 28 12.34 5.71 -0.06
C TRP A 28 12.60 4.27 -0.53
N ASN A 29 11.53 3.50 -0.72
CA ASN A 29 11.64 2.27 -1.49
C ASN A 29 12.13 2.56 -2.90
N THR A 30 13.02 1.71 -3.42
CA THR A 30 13.52 1.79 -4.80
C THR A 30 12.47 1.39 -5.81
N ASP A 31 11.61 0.45 -5.44
CA ASP A 31 10.60 -0.12 -6.34
C ASP A 31 9.22 0.46 -6.06
N ALA A 32 8.65 1.10 -7.07
CA ALA A 32 7.26 1.54 -7.04
C ALA A 32 6.34 0.33 -7.29
N ARG A 33 5.22 0.30 -6.57
CA ARG A 33 4.19 -0.73 -6.72
C ARG A 33 3.08 -0.21 -7.61
N ARG A 34 2.63 -1.03 -8.56
CA ARG A 34 1.49 -0.73 -9.41
C ARG A 34 0.18 -0.86 -8.61
N VAL A 35 -0.69 0.13 -8.72
CA VAL A 35 -2.02 0.18 -8.10
C VAL A 35 -3.09 0.23 -9.18
N PHE A 36 -4.07 -0.67 -9.08
CA PHE A 36 -5.28 -0.60 -9.89
C PHE A 36 -6.31 0.28 -9.20
N LEU A 37 -6.71 1.35 -9.87
CA LEU A 37 -7.82 2.23 -9.49
C LEU A 37 -9.04 1.87 -10.33
N GLU A 38 -10.20 2.40 -9.99
CA GLU A 38 -11.44 2.10 -10.70
C GLU A 38 -11.40 2.42 -12.21
N GLN A 39 -10.70 3.49 -12.57
CA GLN A 39 -10.65 4.02 -13.95
C GLN A 39 -9.23 4.25 -14.47
N ASP A 40 -8.22 4.00 -13.65
CA ASP A 40 -6.82 4.25 -14.00
C ASP A 40 -5.86 3.26 -13.29
N VAL A 41 -4.58 3.36 -13.64
CA VAL A 41 -3.50 2.65 -12.98
C VAL A 41 -2.47 3.69 -12.55
N CYS A 42 -2.11 3.69 -11.28
CA CYS A 42 -1.03 4.54 -10.78
C CYS A 42 0.10 3.70 -10.19
N TYR A 43 1.20 4.36 -9.84
CA TYR A 43 2.28 3.75 -9.08
C TYR A 43 2.36 4.44 -7.72
N PHE A 44 2.49 3.65 -6.67
CA PHE A 44 2.76 4.17 -5.33
C PHE A 44 4.12 3.73 -4.85
N ILE A 45 4.82 4.68 -4.25
CA ILE A 45 6.08 4.49 -3.56
C ILE A 45 5.86 4.80 -2.09
N GLY A 46 6.64 4.14 -1.25
CA GLY A 46 6.56 4.31 0.20
C GLY A 46 7.88 4.67 0.80
N TYR A 47 7.74 5.25 1.98
CA TYR A 47 8.84 5.47 2.85
C TYR A 47 9.13 4.20 3.66
N ARG A 48 10.41 3.85 3.71
CA ARG A 48 10.94 2.71 4.45
C ARG A 48 11.39 3.17 5.82
N TYR A 49 11.21 2.29 6.78
CA TYR A 49 11.67 2.46 8.16
C TYR A 49 12.58 1.31 8.54
N TYR A 50 13.44 1.54 9.51
CA TYR A 50 14.14 0.49 10.21
C TYR A 50 13.90 0.58 11.72
N CYS A 51 14.00 -0.56 12.41
CA CYS A 51 13.91 -0.59 13.87
C CYS A 51 15.30 -0.73 14.48
N LYS A 52 15.81 0.33 15.11
CA LYS A 52 17.12 0.31 15.77
C LYS A 52 17.24 -0.83 16.79
N ARG A 53 16.25 -0.99 17.68
CA ARG A 53 16.27 -2.06 18.71
C ARG A 53 16.36 -3.46 18.10
N CYS A 54 15.56 -3.75 17.07
CA CYS A 54 15.61 -5.06 16.41
C CYS A 54 16.88 -5.26 15.59
N THR A 55 17.39 -4.21 14.94
CA THR A 55 18.67 -4.24 14.22
C THR A 55 19.83 -4.52 15.18
N ASP A 56 19.89 -3.83 16.32
CA ASP A 56 20.93 -4.02 17.34
C ASP A 56 20.86 -5.43 17.95
N ALA A 57 19.64 -5.90 18.25
CA ALA A 57 19.43 -7.27 18.75
C ALA A 57 19.83 -8.34 17.72
N ASN A 58 19.64 -8.08 16.41
CA ASN A 58 20.11 -8.95 15.34
C ASN A 58 21.64 -8.89 15.16
N ALA A 59 22.27 -7.75 15.40
CA ALA A 59 23.73 -7.59 15.27
C ALA A 59 24.51 -8.49 16.25
N MET A 60 23.89 -8.85 17.37
CA MET A 60 24.44 -9.78 18.37
C MET A 60 24.40 -11.26 17.92
N LYS A 61 23.73 -11.58 16.81
CA LYS A 61 23.71 -12.94 16.23
C LYS A 61 24.93 -13.19 15.33
N ASN A 62 25.12 -14.44 14.94
CA ASN A 62 26.20 -14.87 14.04
C ASN A 62 26.24 -14.00 12.76
N ASN A 63 27.43 -13.84 12.18
CA ASN A 63 27.69 -12.89 11.08
C ASN A 63 26.74 -13.05 9.87
N GLU A 64 26.23 -14.26 9.60
CA GLU A 64 25.33 -14.54 8.48
C GLU A 64 23.89 -14.02 8.70
N ASP A 65 23.49 -13.77 9.95
CA ASP A 65 22.13 -13.32 10.32
C ASP A 65 22.04 -11.81 10.60
N ARG A 66 23.16 -11.08 10.46
CA ARG A 66 23.25 -9.64 10.71
C ARG A 66 22.52 -8.86 9.62
N THR A 67 21.25 -8.56 9.87
CA THR A 67 20.40 -7.83 8.95
C THR A 67 19.69 -6.67 9.63
N THR A 68 19.70 -5.51 8.97
CA THR A 68 18.87 -4.37 9.34
C THR A 68 17.41 -4.76 9.21
N VAL A 69 16.64 -4.59 10.28
CA VAL A 69 15.20 -4.90 10.25
C VAL A 69 14.47 -3.70 9.68
N THR A 70 14.18 -3.76 8.38
CA THR A 70 13.42 -2.75 7.64
C THR A 70 11.96 -3.17 7.43
N PHE A 71 11.09 -2.19 7.28
CA PHE A 71 9.65 -2.37 7.08
C PHE A 71 9.01 -1.11 6.47
N ASN A 72 7.74 -1.20 6.09
CA ASN A 72 6.95 -0.08 5.60
C ASN A 72 5.75 0.22 6.49
N ALA A 73 5.32 1.47 6.49
CA ALA A 73 4.12 1.91 7.20
C ALA A 73 2.82 1.22 6.74
N TRP A 74 2.79 0.66 5.54
CA TRP A 74 1.63 -0.05 5.00
C TRP A 74 1.67 -1.56 5.27
N ASP A 75 2.73 -2.07 5.90
CA ASP A 75 2.80 -3.50 6.18
C ASP A 75 1.64 -3.86 7.13
N PRO A 76 0.90 -4.97 6.92
CA PRO A 76 -0.30 -5.27 7.69
C PRO A 76 -0.08 -5.27 9.20
N ASP A 77 1.07 -5.79 9.66
CA ASP A 77 1.44 -5.83 11.08
C ASP A 77 1.75 -4.44 11.64
N VAL A 78 2.13 -3.47 10.79
CA VAL A 78 2.36 -2.08 11.18
C VAL A 78 1.04 -1.33 11.26
N LEU A 79 0.21 -1.45 10.21
CA LEU A 79 -1.15 -0.87 10.20
C LEU A 79 -2.00 -1.42 11.36
N GLY A 80 -1.88 -2.70 11.70
CA GLY A 80 -2.59 -3.29 12.85
C GLY A 80 -2.14 -2.77 14.22
N ARG A 81 -1.00 -2.08 14.30
CA ARG A 81 -0.46 -1.46 15.53
C ARG A 81 -0.61 0.05 15.56
N MET A 82 -0.91 0.68 14.43
CA MET A 82 -1.19 2.11 14.34
C MET A 82 -2.57 2.42 14.92
N ASN A 83 -2.81 3.70 15.21
CA ASN A 83 -4.14 4.20 15.55
C ASN A 83 -5.12 3.84 14.43
N ASP A 84 -6.30 3.34 14.82
CA ASP A 84 -7.45 3.04 13.98
C ASP A 84 -7.71 4.07 12.87
N PHE A 85 -7.57 5.36 13.20
CA PHE A 85 -7.76 6.45 12.24
C PHE A 85 -6.76 6.34 11.08
N VAL A 86 -5.46 6.34 11.37
CA VAL A 86 -4.40 6.27 10.35
C VAL A 86 -4.44 4.96 9.56
N SER A 87 -4.76 3.85 10.24
CA SER A 87 -4.88 2.56 9.57
C SER A 87 -6.05 2.50 8.59
N LYS A 88 -7.14 3.21 8.87
CA LYS A 88 -8.31 3.31 7.98
C LYS A 88 -8.07 4.24 6.79
N GLU A 89 -7.23 5.26 6.96
CA GLU A 89 -6.82 6.18 5.88
C GLU A 89 -5.94 5.51 4.82
N PHE A 90 -5.35 4.34 5.08
CA PHE A 90 -4.61 3.62 4.05
C PHE A 90 -5.55 3.18 2.90
N PRO A 91 -5.38 3.69 1.67
CA PRO A 91 -6.44 3.63 0.64
C PRO A 91 -6.39 2.36 -0.22
N PHE A 92 -5.45 1.45 0.05
CA PHE A 92 -5.15 0.34 -0.84
C PHE A 92 -5.27 -1.02 -0.15
N VAL A 93 -5.67 -2.03 -0.91
CA VAL A 93 -5.54 -3.44 -0.56
C VAL A 93 -4.31 -3.99 -1.26
N LEU A 94 -3.30 -4.38 -0.49
CA LEU A 94 -2.04 -4.88 -1.03
C LEU A 94 -2.17 -6.32 -1.51
N THR A 95 -1.53 -6.64 -2.63
CA THR A 95 -1.35 -8.00 -3.14
C THR A 95 0.14 -8.33 -3.21
N ARG A 96 0.47 -9.60 -3.49
CA ARG A 96 1.87 -10.04 -3.64
C ARG A 96 2.66 -9.22 -4.66
N LYS A 97 2.01 -8.72 -5.73
CA LYS A 97 2.68 -8.07 -6.87
C LYS A 97 2.23 -6.61 -7.12
N GLY A 98 1.38 -6.04 -6.27
CA GLY A 98 0.84 -4.70 -6.49
C GLY A 98 -0.17 -4.31 -5.42
N ALA A 99 -1.13 -3.47 -5.79
CA ALA A 99 -2.23 -3.09 -4.93
C ALA A 99 -3.49 -2.76 -5.75
N THR A 100 -4.61 -2.67 -5.07
CA THR A 100 -5.91 -2.28 -5.63
C THR A 100 -6.51 -1.20 -4.73
N SER A 101 -7.17 -0.18 -5.28
CA SER A 101 -7.88 0.79 -4.44
C SER A 101 -9.00 0.10 -3.64
N ARG A 102 -9.19 0.53 -2.39
CA ARG A 102 -10.26 0.00 -1.54
C ARG A 102 -11.63 0.21 -2.18
N SER A 103 -11.86 1.39 -2.78
CA SER A 103 -13.08 1.70 -3.54
C SER A 103 -13.40 0.69 -4.65
N LEU A 104 -12.38 0.19 -5.34
CA LEU A 104 -12.56 -0.81 -6.39
C LEU A 104 -12.92 -2.17 -5.79
N VAL A 105 -12.33 -2.53 -4.66
CA VAL A 105 -12.69 -3.75 -3.91
C VAL A 105 -14.10 -3.66 -3.36
N ASP A 106 -14.50 -2.52 -2.82
CA ASP A 106 -15.85 -2.31 -2.27
C ASP A 106 -16.91 -2.42 -3.38
N ARG A 107 -16.68 -1.78 -4.54
CA ARG A 107 -17.56 -1.94 -5.71
C ARG A 107 -17.64 -3.38 -6.20
N LEU A 108 -16.52 -4.11 -6.19
CA LEU A 108 -16.49 -5.53 -6.54
C LEU A 108 -17.33 -6.36 -5.55
N ALA A 109 -17.27 -6.03 -4.26
CA ALA A 109 -18.08 -6.69 -3.24
C ALA A 109 -19.58 -6.41 -3.45
N ASP A 110 -19.95 -5.15 -3.71
CA ASP A 110 -21.33 -4.75 -3.98
C ASP A 110 -21.90 -5.47 -5.21
N ASP A 111 -21.13 -5.52 -6.30
CA ASP A 111 -21.53 -6.23 -7.52
C ASP A 111 -21.83 -7.72 -7.24
N LEU A 112 -21.00 -8.37 -6.42
CA LEU A 112 -21.19 -9.77 -6.05
C LEU A 112 -22.44 -9.97 -5.18
N LEU A 113 -22.70 -9.04 -4.25
CA LEU A 113 -23.90 -9.06 -3.40
C LEU A 113 -25.18 -8.85 -4.22
N GLU A 114 -25.11 -8.07 -5.29
CA GLU A 114 -26.19 -7.89 -6.27
C GLU A 114 -26.35 -9.07 -7.24
N GLY A 115 -25.52 -10.12 -7.11
CA GLY A 115 -25.57 -11.32 -7.95
C GLY A 115 -24.91 -11.14 -9.32
N LYS A 116 -24.15 -10.06 -9.54
CA LYS A 116 -23.31 -9.94 -10.74
C LYS A 116 -22.12 -10.88 -10.58
N GLY A 117 -21.93 -11.79 -11.53
CA GLY A 117 -20.75 -12.66 -11.53
C GLY A 117 -19.45 -11.89 -11.80
N PHE A 118 -18.33 -12.37 -11.25
CA PHE A 118 -16.99 -11.80 -11.45
C PHE A 118 -16.65 -11.50 -12.92
N ALA A 119 -17.10 -12.35 -13.86
CA ALA A 119 -16.84 -12.14 -15.29
C ALA A 119 -17.48 -10.85 -15.82
N VAL A 120 -18.69 -10.50 -15.35
CA VAL A 120 -19.39 -9.28 -15.73
C VAL A 120 -18.66 -8.07 -15.18
N THR A 121 -18.30 -8.09 -13.90
CA THR A 121 -17.57 -6.97 -13.28
C THR A 121 -16.18 -6.78 -13.88
N SER A 122 -15.44 -7.86 -14.12
CA SER A 122 -14.14 -7.80 -14.79
C SER A 122 -14.23 -7.21 -16.19
N LYS A 123 -15.26 -7.58 -16.97
CA LYS A 123 -15.50 -7.02 -18.29
C LYS A 123 -15.86 -5.54 -18.22
N SER A 124 -16.68 -5.14 -17.25
CA SER A 124 -17.01 -3.74 -17.02
C SER A 124 -15.78 -2.90 -16.69
N LEU A 125 -14.89 -3.41 -15.82
CA LEU A 125 -13.64 -2.74 -15.47
C LEU A 125 -12.74 -2.54 -16.70
N LEU A 126 -12.57 -3.61 -17.51
CA LEU A 126 -11.79 -3.55 -18.74
C LEU A 126 -12.34 -2.51 -19.72
N ASN A 127 -13.66 -2.50 -19.92
CA ASN A 127 -14.32 -1.53 -20.78
C ASN A 127 -14.08 -0.08 -20.31
N SER A 128 -14.14 0.17 -19.01
CA SER A 128 -13.82 1.48 -18.43
C SER A 128 -12.38 1.90 -18.74
N TYR A 129 -11.40 1.00 -18.54
CA TYR A 129 -10.00 1.30 -18.88
C TYR A 129 -9.81 1.57 -20.37
N THR A 130 -10.41 0.76 -21.24
CA THR A 130 -10.32 0.94 -22.69
C THR A 130 -10.94 2.27 -23.12
N ALA A 131 -12.10 2.64 -22.57
CA ALA A 131 -12.76 3.91 -22.86
C ALA A 131 -11.90 5.12 -22.43
N THR A 132 -11.27 5.07 -21.24
CA THR A 132 -10.37 6.12 -20.77
C THR A 132 -9.14 6.24 -21.67
N TYR A 133 -8.51 5.12 -22.03
CA TYR A 133 -7.35 5.10 -22.92
C TYR A 133 -7.66 5.70 -24.31
N LEU A 134 -8.79 5.33 -24.91
CA LEU A 134 -9.22 5.89 -26.20
C LEU A 134 -9.47 7.40 -26.13
N LYS A 135 -10.07 7.90 -25.04
CA LYS A 135 -10.24 9.35 -24.82
C LYS A 135 -8.90 10.09 -24.75
N LEU A 136 -7.89 9.51 -24.10
CA LEU A 136 -6.56 10.10 -23.99
C LEU A 136 -5.85 10.17 -25.35
N ILE A 137 -5.95 9.10 -26.15
CA ILE A 137 -5.42 9.08 -27.52
C ILE A 137 -6.07 10.19 -28.35
N VAL A 138 -7.40 10.24 -28.41
CA VAL A 138 -8.10 11.22 -29.24
C VAL A 138 -7.73 12.66 -28.87
N ARG A 139 -7.50 12.95 -27.58
CA ARG A 139 -7.04 14.27 -27.11
C ARG A 139 -5.57 14.60 -27.44
N THR A 140 -4.75 13.60 -27.70
CA THR A 140 -3.32 13.79 -27.99
C THR A 140 -3.08 14.02 -29.49
N TYR A 141 -4.02 13.60 -30.34
CA TYR A 141 -3.92 13.66 -31.80
C TYR A 141 -4.89 14.66 -32.47
N LEU A 142 -5.57 15.51 -31.68
CA LEU A 142 -6.39 16.64 -32.14
C LEU A 142 -5.92 17.93 -31.47
#